data_AF-A0ABD1VRL6-F1
#
_entry.id   AF-A0ABD1VRL6-F1
#
_cell.length_a   1.000
_cell.length_b   1.000
_cell.length_c   1.000
_cell.angle_alpha   90.00
_cell.angle_beta   90.00
_cell.angle_gamma   90.00
#
_symmetry.space_group_name_H-M   'P 1'
#
loop_
_entity.id
_entity.type
_entity.pdbx_description
1 polymer ?
#
loop_
_entity_poly.entity_id
_entity_poly.type
_entity_poly.pdbx_seq_one_letter_code
_entity_poly.pdbx_strand_id
1 'polypeptide(L)'
;MTGKWLKFWIEIGTILSAIGLFEAQLRSSAYYILGMADLAFLTKFFAFRSKWFNTPWVGILLLTVVALGVFYMNYTDIISSANFLYSLGMLLEFAYFLWLRRKFPTMKRLYRVPLRLLALIESDHTSELRHRVKGPTVAPSGQQSNGLTRRKSAPPSALASAQKSGSTRIVYRESVNSSRSDLKLPFWQSTWFISILLAMAVSFFALAIYLLFTLDSDYTSTPVSAASEGVQITYGSAIKLMHERTKFRLHSHDVPYGSGSGQQSVTGFPNVDDSNSYWIVRPTPDSSAKKGDTIKSGTIIRLQHMKTRRWLHSHLHASPISGNLEVSCFGDDGNSDTGDYWSLEIEGNGKTWRQDQRVRLHHVDTGGYLHSHDKKYARIAGGQQEVCAVRDKRADNVWLAAEGVYLPTSGSK
;
A
#
# COMPACT_ATOMS: atom_id res chain seq x y z
N MET A 1 -5.13 22.13 31.33
CA MET A 1 -6.54 21.71 31.48
C MET A 1 -7.30 22.15 30.24
N THR A 2 -7.67 21.23 29.34
CA THR A 2 -8.61 21.54 28.25
C THR A 2 -9.99 21.79 28.84
N GLY A 3 -10.60 22.94 28.54
CA GLY A 3 -11.87 23.33 29.15
C GLY A 3 -13.01 22.40 28.75
N LYS A 4 -13.91 22.09 29.70
CA LYS A 4 -15.09 21.21 29.49
C LYS A 4 -15.92 21.59 28.25
N TRP A 5 -15.98 22.89 27.94
CA TRP A 5 -16.63 23.45 26.74
C TRP A 5 -16.03 22.93 25.43
N LEU A 6 -14.70 22.85 25.30
CA LEU A 6 -14.05 22.35 24.08
C LEU A 6 -14.29 20.84 23.91
N LYS A 7 -14.30 20.08 25.01
CA LYS A 7 -14.64 18.65 24.99
C LYS A 7 -16.06 18.44 24.44
N PHE A 8 -17.04 19.20 24.93
CA PHE A 8 -18.43 19.13 24.47
C PHE A 8 -18.59 19.42 22.97
N TRP A 9 -17.91 20.44 22.44
CA TRP A 9 -17.94 20.72 21.00
C TRP A 9 -17.26 19.65 20.14
N ILE A 10 -16.17 19.03 20.64
CA ILE A 10 -15.53 17.90 19.95
C ILE A 10 -16.47 16.68 19.94
N GLU A 11 -17.14 16.38 21.05
CA GLU A 11 -18.12 15.27 21.15
C GLU A 11 -19.33 15.48 20.22
N ILE A 12 -19.86 16.70 20.12
CA ILE A 12 -20.90 17.02 19.12
C ILE A 12 -20.36 16.88 17.70
N GLY A 13 -19.13 17.38 17.43
CA GLY A 13 -18.50 17.30 16.13
C GLY A 13 -18.27 15.86 15.64
N THR A 14 -17.84 14.95 16.52
CA THR A 14 -17.67 13.54 16.16
C THR A 14 -19.00 12.85 15.88
N ILE A 15 -20.05 13.11 16.68
CA ILE A 15 -21.39 12.55 16.46
C ILE A 15 -21.97 13.04 15.12
N LEU A 16 -21.94 14.35 14.85
CA LEU A 16 -22.44 14.91 13.59
C LEU A 16 -21.66 14.41 12.37
N SER A 17 -20.33 14.27 12.49
CA SER A 17 -19.49 13.70 11.44
C SER A 17 -19.81 12.23 11.16
N ALA A 18 -20.03 11.42 12.20
CA ALA A 18 -20.41 10.02 12.06
C ALA A 18 -21.78 9.85 11.36
N ILE A 19 -22.77 10.66 11.75
CA ILE A 19 -24.10 10.70 11.10
C ILE A 19 -23.96 11.11 9.62
N GLY A 20 -23.19 12.17 9.33
CA GLY A 20 -22.96 12.64 7.96
C GLY A 20 -22.29 11.61 7.06
N LEU A 21 -21.29 10.89 7.58
CA LEU A 21 -20.61 9.82 6.86
C LEU A 21 -21.54 8.62 6.60
N PHE A 22 -22.33 8.21 7.59
CA PHE A 22 -23.32 7.14 7.45
C PHE A 22 -24.38 7.46 6.39
N GLU A 23 -24.98 8.66 6.46
CA GLU A 23 -25.96 9.13 5.47
C GLU A 23 -25.38 9.19 4.06
N ALA A 24 -24.15 9.72 3.90
CA ALA A 24 -23.49 9.78 2.60
C ALA A 24 -23.24 8.38 2.01
N GLN A 25 -22.73 7.45 2.82
CA GLN A 25 -22.43 6.09 2.39
C GLN A 25 -23.71 5.31 2.05
N LEU A 26 -24.75 5.39 2.89
CA LEU A 26 -26.03 4.71 2.68
C LEU A 26 -26.71 5.21 1.38
N ARG A 27 -26.70 6.52 1.15
CA ARG A 27 -27.23 7.10 -0.10
C ARG A 27 -26.44 6.64 -1.32
N SER A 28 -25.10 6.64 -1.24
CA SER A 28 -24.23 6.13 -2.31
C SER A 28 -24.58 4.68 -2.69
N SER A 29 -24.60 3.78 -1.70
CA SER A 29 -24.99 2.38 -1.87
C SER A 29 -26.42 2.19 -2.42
N ALA A 30 -27.37 3.04 -2.03
CA ALA A 30 -28.73 2.98 -2.58
C ALA A 30 -28.79 3.35 -4.07
N TYR A 31 -27.95 4.30 -4.52
CA TYR A 31 -27.81 4.64 -5.95
C TYR A 31 -27.10 3.54 -6.76
N TYR A 32 -26.19 2.75 -6.18
CA TYR A 32 -25.66 1.54 -6.83
C TYR A 32 -26.76 0.49 -7.09
N ILE A 33 -27.63 0.23 -6.11
CA ILE A 33 -28.77 -0.70 -6.24
C ILE A 33 -29.72 -0.23 -7.35
N LEU A 34 -30.06 1.06 -7.35
CA LEU A 34 -30.87 1.71 -8.40
C LEU A 34 -30.21 1.58 -9.78
N GLY A 35 -28.91 1.84 -9.90
CA GLY A 35 -28.18 1.71 -11.16
C GLY A 35 -28.17 0.27 -11.70
N MET A 36 -28.05 -0.73 -10.83
CA MET A 36 -28.18 -2.14 -11.22
C MET A 36 -29.61 -2.50 -11.67
N ALA A 37 -30.64 -1.89 -11.10
CA ALA A 37 -32.03 -2.08 -11.51
C ALA A 37 -32.34 -1.38 -12.85
N ASP A 38 -31.85 -0.15 -13.05
CA ASP A 38 -31.98 0.61 -14.29
C ASP A 38 -31.26 -0.09 -15.47
N LEU A 39 -30.13 -0.78 -15.20
CA LEU A 39 -29.41 -1.65 -16.15
C LEU A 39 -29.99 -3.07 -16.28
N ALA A 40 -31.14 -3.35 -15.66
CA ALA A 40 -31.83 -4.66 -15.66
C ALA A 40 -31.02 -5.85 -15.10
N PHE A 41 -29.98 -5.61 -14.29
CA PHE A 41 -29.31 -6.64 -13.49
C PHE A 41 -30.12 -7.02 -12.24
N LEU A 42 -30.95 -6.11 -11.73
CA LEU A 42 -31.90 -6.34 -10.65
C LEU A 42 -33.36 -6.16 -11.12
N THR A 43 -34.31 -6.61 -10.30
CA THR A 43 -35.74 -6.44 -10.59
C THR A 43 -36.13 -4.96 -10.59
N LYS A 44 -37.05 -4.58 -11.50
CA LYS A 44 -37.52 -3.19 -11.67
C LYS A 44 -38.12 -2.55 -10.40
N PHE A 45 -38.47 -3.34 -9.40
CA PHE A 45 -38.90 -2.87 -8.07
C PHE A 45 -37.84 -1.97 -7.42
N PHE A 46 -36.55 -2.31 -7.55
CA PHE A 46 -35.45 -1.52 -7.01
C PHE A 46 -35.20 -0.19 -7.75
N ALA A 47 -35.81 0.00 -8.92
CA ALA A 47 -35.75 1.26 -9.67
C ALA A 47 -36.79 2.30 -9.20
N PHE A 48 -37.67 1.97 -8.25
CA PHE A 48 -38.70 2.90 -7.77
C PHE A 48 -38.10 4.06 -6.95
N ARG A 49 -38.41 5.28 -7.39
CA ARG A 49 -37.97 6.53 -6.76
C ARG A 49 -39.12 7.24 -6.04
N SER A 50 -38.80 7.96 -4.97
CA SER A 50 -39.76 8.78 -4.23
C SER A 50 -40.22 9.97 -5.08
N LYS A 51 -41.54 10.22 -5.14
CA LYS A 51 -42.14 11.27 -5.98
C LYS A 51 -41.76 12.70 -5.56
N TRP A 52 -41.37 12.92 -4.31
CA TRP A 52 -41.01 14.24 -3.78
C TRP A 52 -39.52 14.56 -3.91
N PHE A 53 -38.65 13.59 -3.65
CA PHE A 53 -37.20 13.81 -3.55
C PHE A 53 -36.39 13.14 -4.67
N ASN A 54 -37.03 12.36 -5.56
CA ASN A 54 -36.39 11.59 -6.63
C ASN A 54 -35.28 10.62 -6.15
N THR A 55 -35.39 10.16 -4.89
CA THR A 55 -34.44 9.25 -4.24
C THR A 55 -34.87 7.78 -4.32
N PRO A 56 -33.93 6.82 -4.40
CA PRO A 56 -34.22 5.38 -4.43
C PRO A 56 -34.63 4.85 -3.04
N TRP A 57 -35.86 5.13 -2.64
CA TRP A 57 -36.38 4.81 -1.30
C TRP A 57 -36.34 3.30 -0.97
N VAL A 58 -36.51 2.44 -1.98
CA VAL A 58 -36.42 0.97 -1.82
C VAL A 58 -35.01 0.53 -1.45
N GLY A 59 -33.99 1.08 -2.12
CA GLY A 59 -32.58 0.80 -1.81
C GLY A 59 -32.18 1.35 -0.43
N ILE A 60 -32.65 2.56 -0.09
CA ILE A 60 -32.48 3.15 1.24
C ILE A 60 -33.10 2.25 2.31
N LEU A 61 -34.36 1.84 2.15
CA LEU A 61 -35.07 0.99 3.10
C LEU A 61 -34.34 -0.34 3.30
N LEU A 62 -33.96 -1.03 2.22
CA LEU A 62 -33.21 -2.29 2.29
C LEU A 62 -31.90 -2.11 3.08
N LEU A 63 -31.11 -1.07 2.78
CA LEU A 63 -29.85 -0.81 3.46
C LEU A 63 -30.04 -0.43 4.93
N THR A 64 -31.11 0.31 5.28
CA THR A 64 -31.43 0.59 6.69
C THR A 64 -31.82 -0.67 7.46
N VAL A 65 -32.58 -1.60 6.84
CA VAL A 65 -32.93 -2.88 7.48
C VAL A 65 -31.69 -3.76 7.67
N VAL A 66 -30.80 -3.82 6.68
CA VAL A 66 -29.50 -4.52 6.83
C VAL A 66 -28.65 -3.89 7.92
N ALA A 67 -28.53 -2.56 7.98
CA ALA A 67 -27.79 -1.86 9.02
C ALA A 67 -28.37 -2.11 10.43
N LEU A 68 -29.70 -2.15 10.56
CA LEU A 68 -30.38 -2.50 11.82
C LEU A 68 -30.16 -3.97 12.20
N GLY A 69 -30.07 -4.90 11.25
CA GLY A 69 -29.69 -6.29 11.52
C GLY A 69 -28.24 -6.41 12.00
N VAL A 70 -27.31 -5.74 11.32
CA VAL A 70 -25.88 -5.69 11.65
C VAL A 70 -25.63 -5.01 13.01
N PHE A 71 -26.49 -4.09 13.45
CA PHE A 71 -26.40 -3.46 14.78
C PHE A 71 -26.50 -4.45 15.95
N TYR A 72 -27.13 -5.63 15.76
CA TYR A 72 -27.21 -6.68 16.78
C TYR A 72 -26.00 -7.64 16.78
N MET A 73 -25.08 -7.51 15.83
CA MET A 73 -23.89 -8.37 15.71
C MET A 73 -22.70 -7.79 16.50
N ASN A 74 -21.83 -8.65 17.03
CA ASN A 74 -20.60 -8.16 17.67
C ASN A 74 -19.62 -7.64 16.62
N TYR A 75 -18.73 -6.73 17.02
CA TYR A 75 -17.73 -6.11 16.15
C TYR A 75 -16.85 -7.14 15.40
N THR A 76 -16.52 -8.25 16.06
CA THR A 76 -15.85 -9.44 15.48
C THR A 76 -16.62 -10.01 14.30
N ASP A 77 -17.90 -10.26 14.51
CA ASP A 77 -18.81 -10.94 13.60
C ASP A 77 -19.08 -10.03 12.38
N ILE A 78 -19.17 -8.72 12.60
CA ILE A 78 -19.29 -7.69 11.56
C ILE A 78 -18.06 -7.71 10.64
N ILE A 79 -16.85 -7.66 11.20
CA ILE A 79 -15.60 -7.70 10.42
C ILE A 79 -15.49 -9.03 9.66
N SER A 80 -15.76 -10.14 10.33
CA SER A 80 -15.64 -11.46 9.73
C SER A 80 -16.65 -11.65 8.58
N SER A 81 -17.90 -11.23 8.79
CA SER A 81 -18.94 -11.23 7.75
C SER A 81 -18.59 -10.32 6.57
N ALA A 82 -18.04 -9.13 6.81
CA ALA A 82 -17.60 -8.21 5.76
C ALA A 82 -16.46 -8.80 4.92
N ASN A 83 -15.44 -9.41 5.56
CA ASN A 83 -14.34 -10.09 4.90
C ASN A 83 -14.83 -11.30 4.08
N PHE A 84 -15.76 -12.09 4.63
CA PHE A 84 -16.39 -13.20 3.93
C PHE A 84 -17.14 -12.75 2.67
N LEU A 85 -18.00 -11.72 2.79
CA LEU A 85 -18.75 -11.17 1.66
C LEU A 85 -17.84 -10.59 0.56
N TYR A 86 -16.76 -9.91 0.95
CA TYR A 86 -15.76 -9.39 0.01
C TYR A 86 -15.04 -10.51 -0.76
N SER A 87 -14.54 -11.52 -0.05
CA SER A 87 -13.89 -12.69 -0.67
C SER A 87 -14.83 -13.50 -1.54
N LEU A 88 -16.11 -13.62 -1.15
CA LEU A 88 -17.15 -14.25 -1.97
C LEU A 88 -17.40 -13.47 -3.26
N GLY A 89 -17.45 -12.13 -3.20
CA GLY A 89 -17.57 -11.25 -4.36
C GLY A 89 -16.42 -11.47 -5.36
N MET A 90 -15.17 -11.44 -4.89
CA MET A 90 -13.98 -11.70 -5.72
C MET A 90 -14.01 -13.08 -6.39
N LEU A 91 -14.48 -14.12 -5.68
CA LEU A 91 -14.60 -15.47 -6.22
C LEU A 91 -15.71 -15.56 -7.29
N LEU A 92 -16.84 -14.89 -7.09
CA LEU A 92 -17.93 -14.80 -8.07
C LEU A 92 -17.53 -14.02 -9.32
N GLU A 93 -16.79 -12.91 -9.19
CA GLU A 93 -16.24 -12.16 -10.32
C GLU A 93 -15.29 -13.02 -11.16
N PHE A 94 -14.40 -13.78 -10.52
CA PHE A 94 -13.49 -14.69 -11.22
C PHE A 94 -14.25 -15.85 -11.90
N ALA A 95 -15.23 -16.45 -11.22
CA ALA A 95 -16.09 -17.48 -11.80
C ALA A 95 -16.88 -16.96 -13.00
N TYR A 96 -17.42 -15.74 -12.92
CA TYR A 96 -18.14 -15.09 -14.02
C TYR A 96 -17.22 -14.74 -15.19
N PHE A 97 -15.97 -14.32 -14.93
CA PHE A 97 -14.94 -14.12 -15.95
C PHE A 97 -14.63 -15.43 -16.71
N LEU A 98 -14.51 -16.56 -16.02
CA LEU A 98 -14.34 -17.87 -16.66
C LEU A 98 -15.59 -18.29 -17.45
N TRP A 99 -16.78 -18.10 -16.89
CA TRP A 99 -18.05 -18.42 -17.54
C TRP A 99 -18.29 -17.61 -18.83
N LEU A 100 -18.08 -16.28 -18.78
CA LEU A 100 -18.14 -15.41 -19.96
C LEU A 100 -17.12 -15.80 -21.02
N ARG A 101 -15.92 -16.26 -20.61
CA ARG A 101 -14.91 -16.76 -21.56
C ARG A 101 -15.36 -18.03 -22.27
N ARG A 102 -16.05 -18.94 -21.58
CA ARG A 102 -16.60 -20.17 -22.16
C ARG A 102 -17.85 -19.93 -23.01
N LYS A 103 -18.76 -19.06 -22.58
CA LYS A 103 -20.04 -18.82 -23.26
C LYS A 103 -19.96 -17.85 -24.44
N PHE A 104 -19.05 -16.86 -24.38
CA PHE A 104 -18.89 -15.83 -25.42
C PHE A 104 -17.42 -15.67 -25.83
N PRO A 105 -16.84 -16.64 -26.56
CA PRO A 105 -15.42 -16.64 -26.92
C PRO A 105 -15.03 -15.50 -27.88
N THR A 106 -15.96 -15.02 -28.71
CA THR A 106 -15.72 -14.06 -29.80
C THR A 106 -15.90 -12.58 -29.42
N MET A 107 -16.32 -12.25 -28.19
CA MET A 107 -16.46 -10.85 -27.77
C MET A 107 -15.12 -10.09 -27.82
N LYS A 108 -15.16 -8.86 -28.37
CA LYS A 108 -14.00 -7.96 -28.45
C LYS A 108 -13.60 -7.52 -27.03
N ARG A 109 -12.40 -7.90 -26.59
CA ARG A 109 -11.84 -7.57 -25.27
C ARG A 109 -10.65 -6.62 -25.41
N LEU A 110 -10.54 -5.64 -24.51
CA LEU A 110 -9.44 -4.68 -24.44
C LEU A 110 -8.07 -5.36 -24.19
N TYR A 111 -8.06 -6.49 -23.48
CA TYR A 111 -6.86 -7.28 -23.22
C TYR A 111 -7.04 -8.74 -23.70
N ARG A 112 -6.13 -9.20 -24.58
CA ARG A 112 -6.08 -10.59 -25.06
C ARG A 112 -5.19 -11.44 -24.17
N VAL A 113 -5.82 -12.14 -23.22
CA VAL A 113 -5.18 -13.23 -22.46
C VAL A 113 -5.18 -14.51 -23.31
N PRO A 114 -4.02 -15.15 -23.59
CA PRO A 114 -3.96 -16.36 -24.39
C PRO A 114 -4.52 -17.58 -23.63
N LEU A 115 -5.78 -17.91 -23.88
CA LEU A 115 -6.45 -19.08 -23.33
C LEU A 115 -6.90 -20.00 -24.47
N ARG A 116 -6.17 -21.10 -24.64
CA ARG A 116 -6.68 -22.34 -25.27
C ARG A 116 -6.51 -23.46 -24.26
N LEU A 117 -7.53 -23.66 -23.44
CA LEU A 117 -7.63 -24.85 -22.59
C LEU A 117 -8.00 -26.05 -23.47
N LEU A 118 -7.44 -27.23 -23.21
CA LEU A 118 -7.93 -28.46 -23.83
C LEU A 118 -9.38 -28.76 -23.38
N ALA A 119 -10.08 -29.54 -24.19
CA ALA A 119 -11.46 -30.00 -24.03
C ALA A 119 -12.57 -28.94 -24.30
N LEU A 120 -12.94 -28.78 -25.58
CA LEU A 120 -14.29 -29.11 -26.09
C LEU A 120 -14.39 -28.88 -27.63
N ILE A 121 -14.79 -29.94 -28.34
CA ILE A 121 -15.46 -29.97 -29.67
C ILE A 121 -14.67 -29.41 -30.88
N GLU A 122 -13.94 -30.33 -31.52
CA GLU A 122 -14.14 -30.87 -32.89
C GLU A 122 -14.53 -29.98 -34.11
N SER A 123 -14.07 -30.47 -35.27
CA SER A 123 -14.33 -30.09 -36.68
C SER A 123 -13.76 -28.75 -37.17
N ASP A 124 -12.76 -28.82 -38.05
CA ASP A 124 -13.11 -28.74 -39.48
C ASP A 124 -12.16 -29.59 -40.35
N HIS A 125 -12.63 -29.93 -41.54
CA HIS A 125 -12.05 -30.94 -42.43
C HIS A 125 -10.87 -30.44 -43.28
N THR A 126 -10.11 -31.41 -43.77
CA THR A 126 -9.14 -31.31 -44.86
C THR A 126 -9.69 -30.69 -46.16
N SER A 127 -8.93 -29.78 -46.78
CA SER A 127 -8.87 -29.68 -48.25
C SER A 127 -7.54 -29.07 -48.73
N GLU A 128 -6.77 -29.83 -49.51
CA GLU A 128 -5.72 -29.27 -50.38
C GLU A 128 -6.35 -28.43 -51.50
N LEU A 129 -5.56 -27.55 -52.16
CA LEU A 129 -5.29 -27.64 -53.62
C LEU A 129 -4.32 -26.56 -54.15
N ARG A 130 -3.11 -27.02 -54.52
CA ARG A 130 -2.30 -26.71 -55.73
C ARG A 130 -2.11 -25.27 -56.27
N HIS A 131 -0.81 -24.93 -56.37
CA HIS A 131 -0.12 -24.19 -57.46
C HIS A 131 -0.50 -22.70 -57.70
N ARG A 132 0.40 -21.84 -58.23
CA ARG A 132 1.46 -22.09 -59.21
C ARG A 132 2.65 -21.12 -59.08
N VAL A 133 3.87 -21.63 -59.26
CA VAL A 133 5.12 -20.85 -59.27
C VAL A 133 5.39 -20.26 -60.66
N LYS A 134 5.85 -19.02 -60.72
CA LYS A 134 6.82 -18.53 -61.73
C LYS A 134 7.75 -17.48 -61.10
N GLY A 135 9.03 -17.82 -60.96
CA GLY A 135 10.12 -16.83 -61.02
C GLY A 135 10.70 -16.82 -62.45
N PRO A 136 11.97 -16.43 -62.66
CA PRO A 136 12.90 -15.82 -61.69
C PRO A 136 13.66 -14.59 -62.26
N THR A 137 14.71 -14.19 -61.53
CA THR A 137 16.02 -13.71 -62.04
C THR A 137 16.41 -12.28 -61.63
N VAL A 138 17.43 -12.21 -60.77
CA VAL A 138 18.38 -11.10 -60.63
C VAL A 138 19.77 -11.72 -60.54
N ALA A 139 20.73 -11.20 -61.32
CA ALA A 139 22.16 -11.54 -61.28
C ALA A 139 22.96 -10.34 -61.85
N PRO A 140 24.25 -10.14 -61.49
CA PRO A 140 24.57 -8.91 -60.74
C PRO A 140 25.85 -8.17 -61.20
N SER A 141 26.33 -7.29 -60.30
CA SER A 141 27.70 -6.74 -60.12
C SER A 141 28.24 -5.68 -61.10
N GLY A 142 29.07 -4.76 -60.57
CA GLY A 142 29.78 -3.73 -61.35
C GLY A 142 30.06 -2.44 -60.56
N GLN A 143 31.30 -2.29 -60.09
CA GLN A 143 31.84 -1.19 -59.25
C GLN A 143 31.90 0.23 -59.88
N GLN A 144 32.26 1.19 -59.01
CA GLN A 144 33.11 2.38 -59.24
C GLN A 144 32.51 3.74 -59.71
N SER A 145 32.31 4.60 -58.69
CA SER A 145 32.99 5.91 -58.46
C SER A 145 32.99 7.07 -59.48
N ASN A 146 32.95 8.27 -58.88
CA ASN A 146 33.40 9.60 -59.34
C ASN A 146 32.43 10.47 -60.17
N GLY A 147 32.39 11.77 -59.82
CA GLY A 147 32.22 12.81 -60.85
C GLY A 147 31.26 13.98 -60.59
N LEU A 148 31.55 14.83 -59.59
CA LEU A 148 31.52 16.31 -59.70
C LEU A 148 30.36 17.08 -60.41
N THR A 149 29.91 18.14 -59.71
CA THR A 149 29.43 19.45 -60.27
C THR A 149 28.10 19.53 -61.07
N ARG A 150 27.38 20.67 -61.19
CA ARG A 150 27.25 21.97 -60.46
C ARG A 150 26.18 22.80 -61.22
N ARG A 151 25.47 23.75 -60.56
CA ARG A 151 24.71 24.88 -61.18
C ARG A 151 23.40 24.47 -61.94
N LYS A 152 22.35 25.31 -62.13
CA LYS A 152 21.93 26.60 -61.53
C LYS A 152 20.45 26.93 -61.91
N SER A 153 19.75 27.70 -61.05
CA SER A 153 18.75 28.77 -61.36
C SER A 153 17.51 28.60 -62.29
N ALA A 154 16.33 28.77 -61.67
CA ALA A 154 15.33 29.84 -61.91
C ALA A 154 14.22 29.73 -63.02
N PRO A 155 13.07 30.48 -62.92
CA PRO A 155 11.72 30.18 -63.47
C PRO A 155 11.27 31.21 -64.58
N PRO A 156 9.98 31.56 -64.90
CA PRO A 156 8.62 31.17 -64.41
C PRO A 156 7.52 30.99 -65.52
N SER A 157 6.23 31.21 -65.15
CA SER A 157 4.94 31.12 -65.93
C SER A 157 4.37 29.69 -66.10
N ALA A 158 3.06 29.37 -66.15
CA ALA A 158 1.78 30.01 -65.78
C ALA A 158 0.73 28.85 -65.56
N LEU A 159 -0.57 28.99 -65.23
CA LEU A 159 -1.49 30.14 -65.09
C LEU A 159 -2.47 29.93 -63.87
N ALA A 160 -3.80 29.84 -64.07
CA ALA A 160 -4.85 29.78 -63.04
C ALA A 160 -5.94 28.71 -63.28
N SER A 161 -6.56 28.17 -62.22
CA SER A 161 -8.03 27.92 -62.16
C SER A 161 -8.57 27.48 -60.77
N ALA A 162 -9.54 28.26 -60.27
CA ALA A 162 -10.72 27.97 -59.42
C ALA A 162 -10.78 26.83 -58.34
N GLN A 163 -11.09 27.26 -57.11
CA GLN A 163 -12.09 26.72 -56.15
C GLN A 163 -12.20 25.19 -55.89
N LYS A 164 -11.91 24.81 -54.64
CA LYS A 164 -12.93 24.63 -53.57
C LYS A 164 -12.30 24.43 -52.19
N SER A 165 -12.84 25.12 -51.18
CA SER A 165 -12.46 24.90 -49.78
C SER A 165 -13.04 23.58 -49.28
N GLY A 166 -12.16 22.65 -48.91
CA GLY A 166 -12.52 21.36 -48.31
C GLY A 166 -11.70 21.14 -47.05
N SER A 167 -12.37 21.00 -45.91
CA SER A 167 -11.74 20.82 -44.59
C SER A 167 -10.76 19.64 -44.58
N THR A 168 -9.47 19.93 -44.46
CA THR A 168 -8.40 18.92 -44.37
C THR A 168 -8.47 18.19 -43.03
N ARG A 169 -9.31 17.16 -42.96
CA ARG A 169 -9.32 16.21 -41.84
C ARG A 169 -8.00 15.45 -41.87
N ILE A 170 -7.11 15.74 -40.91
CA ILE A 170 -5.87 14.98 -40.74
C ILE A 170 -6.23 13.54 -40.36
N VAL A 171 -6.18 12.65 -41.35
CA VAL A 171 -6.28 11.21 -41.14
C VAL A 171 -4.90 10.73 -40.75
N TYR A 172 -4.71 10.41 -39.47
CA TYR A 172 -3.56 9.61 -39.03
C TYR A 172 -3.67 8.24 -39.71
N ARG A 173 -2.90 8.05 -40.79
CA ARG A 173 -2.74 6.76 -41.45
C ARG A 173 -1.71 5.96 -40.66
N GLU A 174 -2.15 5.32 -39.59
CA GLU A 174 -1.31 4.44 -38.79
C GLU A 174 -0.82 3.27 -39.67
N SER A 175 0.48 3.27 -39.97
CA SER A 175 1.12 2.25 -40.80
C SER A 175 1.29 0.97 -39.98
N VAL A 176 0.30 0.07 -40.07
CA VAL A 176 0.35 -1.25 -39.44
C VAL A 176 1.37 -2.14 -40.16
N ASN A 177 2.66 -1.95 -39.83
CA ASN A 177 3.72 -2.90 -40.12
C ASN A 177 3.56 -4.11 -39.18
N SER A 178 2.61 -4.98 -39.51
CA SER A 178 2.40 -6.28 -38.85
C SER A 178 3.43 -7.30 -39.34
N SER A 179 4.70 -7.07 -39.00
CA SER A 179 5.81 -8.02 -39.20
C SER A 179 6.64 -8.21 -37.93
N ARG A 180 5.96 -8.26 -36.78
CA ARG A 180 6.54 -8.88 -35.57
C ARG A 180 6.14 -10.35 -35.59
N SER A 181 7.11 -11.22 -35.80
CA SER A 181 6.94 -12.67 -35.68
C SER A 181 6.48 -13.00 -34.26
N ASP A 182 5.25 -13.51 -34.13
CA ASP A 182 4.76 -14.09 -32.88
C ASP A 182 5.61 -15.32 -32.53
N LEU A 183 6.63 -15.10 -31.70
CA LEU A 183 7.33 -16.16 -30.98
C LEU A 183 6.28 -16.91 -30.16
N LYS A 184 5.89 -18.09 -30.64
CA LYS A 184 4.97 -19.01 -29.95
C LYS A 184 5.65 -19.57 -28.70
N LEU A 185 5.67 -18.76 -27.64
CA LEU A 185 6.12 -19.20 -26.32
C LEU A 185 5.26 -20.40 -25.86
N PRO A 186 5.85 -21.40 -25.20
CA PRO A 186 5.13 -22.59 -24.76
C PRO A 186 3.98 -22.22 -23.80
N PHE A 187 2.84 -22.89 -23.97
CA PHE A 187 1.57 -22.64 -23.28
C PHE A 187 1.70 -22.29 -21.78
N TRP A 188 2.55 -23.03 -21.05
CA TRP A 188 2.80 -22.85 -19.62
C TRP A 188 3.33 -21.46 -19.24
N GLN A 189 4.12 -20.79 -20.09
CA GLN A 189 4.57 -19.40 -19.87
C GLN A 189 3.45 -18.36 -20.06
N SER A 190 2.31 -18.73 -20.65
CA SER A 190 1.22 -17.79 -20.98
C SER A 190 0.02 -17.88 -20.04
N THR A 191 -0.17 -18.99 -19.34
CA THR A 191 -1.37 -19.25 -18.51
C THR A 191 -1.10 -19.39 -17.02
N TRP A 192 0.18 -19.52 -16.58
CA TRP A 192 0.56 -19.64 -15.16
C TRP A 192 -0.08 -18.58 -14.25
N PHE A 193 -0.18 -17.33 -14.73
CA PHE A 193 -0.74 -16.23 -13.94
C PHE A 193 -2.24 -16.42 -13.63
N ILE A 194 -2.98 -17.19 -14.43
CA ILE A 194 -4.41 -17.48 -14.19
C ILE A 194 -4.53 -18.52 -13.09
N SER A 195 -3.65 -19.51 -13.07
CA SER A 195 -3.53 -20.47 -11.97
C SER A 195 -3.13 -19.76 -10.66
N ILE A 196 -2.26 -18.74 -10.74
CA ILE A 196 -1.93 -17.88 -9.59
C ILE A 196 -3.14 -17.04 -9.14
N LEU A 197 -3.89 -16.41 -10.05
CA LEU A 197 -5.08 -15.64 -9.69
C LEU A 197 -6.15 -16.52 -9.04
N LEU A 198 -6.36 -17.74 -9.55
CA LEU A 198 -7.26 -18.72 -8.94
C LEU A 198 -6.73 -19.17 -7.57
N ALA A 199 -5.46 -19.52 -7.45
CA ALA A 199 -4.86 -19.92 -6.18
C ALA A 199 -4.97 -18.81 -5.14
N MET A 200 -4.67 -17.57 -5.54
CA MET A 200 -4.78 -16.37 -4.70
C MET A 200 -6.23 -16.13 -4.24
N ALA A 201 -7.21 -16.22 -5.15
CA ALA A 201 -8.63 -16.08 -4.81
C ALA A 201 -9.10 -17.18 -3.85
N VAL A 202 -8.68 -18.44 -4.08
CA VAL A 202 -8.98 -19.57 -3.19
C VAL A 202 -8.29 -19.41 -1.83
N SER A 203 -7.05 -18.92 -1.78
CA SER A 203 -6.34 -18.63 -0.53
C SER A 203 -7.00 -17.51 0.28
N PHE A 204 -7.44 -16.42 -0.36
CA PHE A 204 -8.19 -15.36 0.33
C PHE A 204 -9.58 -15.81 0.78
N PHE A 205 -10.26 -16.66 0.00
CA PHE A 205 -11.54 -17.24 0.41
C PHE A 205 -11.38 -18.25 1.56
N ALA A 206 -10.35 -19.10 1.52
CA ALA A 206 -10.01 -20.01 2.61
C ALA A 206 -9.59 -19.26 3.89
N LEU A 207 -8.84 -18.15 3.76
CA LEU A 207 -8.52 -17.26 4.88
C LEU A 207 -9.78 -16.59 5.45
N ALA A 208 -10.71 -16.15 4.60
CA ALA A 208 -11.97 -15.57 5.06
C ALA A 208 -12.86 -16.62 5.77
N ILE A 209 -12.89 -17.86 5.28
CA ILE A 209 -13.55 -19.00 5.97
C ILE A 209 -12.85 -19.29 7.31
N TYR A 210 -11.51 -19.30 7.35
CA TYR A 210 -10.76 -19.48 8.58
C TYR A 210 -11.14 -18.40 9.59
N LEU A 211 -11.08 -17.12 9.21
CA LEU A 211 -11.51 -15.99 10.07
C LEU A 211 -12.99 -16.08 10.48
N LEU A 212 -13.88 -16.61 9.63
CA LEU A 212 -15.29 -16.83 9.95
C LEU A 212 -15.49 -17.86 11.07
N PHE A 213 -14.64 -18.89 11.14
CA PHE A 213 -14.77 -19.98 12.11
C PHE A 213 -13.77 -19.94 13.28
N THR A 214 -12.71 -19.11 13.24
CA THR A 214 -11.70 -19.03 14.32
C THR A 214 -11.69 -17.71 15.09
N LEU A 215 -12.25 -16.62 14.56
CA LEU A 215 -12.39 -15.37 15.33
C LEU A 215 -13.35 -15.50 16.52
N ASP A 216 -14.22 -16.51 16.50
CA ASP A 216 -15.18 -16.83 17.58
C ASP A 216 -14.50 -17.43 18.83
N SER A 217 -13.23 -17.88 18.72
CA SER A 217 -12.55 -18.60 19.82
C SER A 217 -11.57 -17.75 20.64
N ASP A 218 -10.91 -16.75 20.06
CA ASP A 218 -9.75 -16.08 20.70
C ASP A 218 -9.75 -14.54 20.64
N TYR A 219 -10.76 -13.89 20.07
CA TYR A 219 -10.82 -12.42 20.04
C TYR A 219 -11.66 -11.85 21.19
N THR A 220 -11.01 -11.65 22.35
CA THR A 220 -11.59 -10.88 23.46
C THR A 220 -11.93 -9.46 22.98
N SER A 221 -13.23 -9.21 22.83
CA SER A 221 -13.75 -7.88 22.49
C SER A 221 -13.43 -6.89 23.61
N THR A 222 -12.71 -5.83 23.28
CA THR A 222 -12.54 -4.67 24.18
C THR A 222 -13.34 -3.49 23.62
N PRO A 223 -14.36 -3.00 24.33
CA PRO A 223 -14.98 -1.73 23.98
C PRO A 223 -14.00 -0.59 24.24
N VAL A 224 -14.22 0.54 23.56
CA VAL A 224 -13.43 1.76 23.71
C VAL A 224 -13.36 2.19 25.19
N SER A 225 -12.15 2.43 25.69
CA SER A 225 -11.81 2.88 27.06
C SER A 225 -11.68 1.81 28.16
N ALA A 226 -10.72 0.90 28.01
CA ALA A 226 -9.89 0.43 29.12
C ALA A 226 -8.45 0.21 28.62
N ALA A 227 -7.45 0.28 29.49
CA ALA A 227 -6.06 0.02 29.11
C ALA A 227 -5.88 -1.47 28.78
N SER A 228 -5.91 -1.82 27.49
CA SER A 228 -5.68 -3.19 27.02
C SER A 228 -4.26 -3.63 27.35
N GLU A 229 -4.10 -4.85 27.88
CA GLU A 229 -2.81 -5.49 28.04
C GLU A 229 -2.19 -5.83 26.68
N GLY A 230 -1.52 -4.84 26.06
CA GLY A 230 -0.90 -4.99 24.74
C GLY A 230 0.12 -6.14 24.67
N VAL A 231 0.33 -6.66 23.46
CA VAL A 231 1.29 -7.74 23.15
C VAL A 231 2.67 -7.39 23.70
N GLN A 232 3.33 -8.34 24.37
CA GLN A 232 4.66 -8.11 24.95
C GLN A 232 5.73 -8.03 23.86
N ILE A 233 6.61 -7.03 23.99
CA ILE A 233 7.70 -6.79 23.04
C ILE A 233 8.94 -7.55 23.51
N THR A 234 9.44 -8.39 22.62
CA THR A 234 10.57 -9.28 22.87
C THR A 234 11.75 -8.94 21.97
N TYR A 235 12.97 -9.28 22.39
CA TYR A 235 14.16 -9.11 21.56
C TYR A 235 14.02 -9.87 20.23
N GLY A 236 14.46 -9.23 19.13
CA GLY A 236 14.30 -9.75 17.78
C GLY A 236 12.96 -9.39 17.11
N SER A 237 12.00 -8.82 17.84
CA SER A 237 10.78 -8.25 17.25
C SER A 237 11.12 -7.05 16.35
N ALA A 238 10.38 -6.92 15.24
CA ALA A 238 10.44 -5.76 14.36
C ALA A 238 9.28 -4.82 14.69
N ILE A 239 9.55 -3.56 14.98
CA ILE A 239 8.54 -2.58 15.42
C ILE A 239 8.63 -1.30 14.60
N LYS A 240 7.52 -0.56 14.50
CA LYS A 240 7.56 0.87 14.18
C LYS A 240 7.42 1.65 15.48
N LEU A 241 8.18 2.74 15.62
CA LEU A 241 8.13 3.58 16.80
C LEU A 241 7.38 4.87 16.45
N MET A 242 6.13 5.01 16.93
CA MET A 242 5.27 6.17 16.66
C MET A 242 5.46 7.24 17.73
N HIS A 243 5.76 8.47 17.31
CA HIS A 243 5.83 9.62 18.20
C HIS A 243 4.41 10.00 18.68
N GLU A 244 4.21 10.11 20.00
CA GLU A 244 2.88 10.24 20.60
C GLU A 244 2.10 11.45 20.08
N ARG A 245 2.74 12.62 19.98
CA ARG A 245 2.05 13.88 19.70
C ARG A 245 1.77 14.10 18.21
N THR A 246 2.71 13.75 17.32
CA THR A 246 2.55 14.02 15.87
C THR A 246 2.08 12.80 15.08
N LYS A 247 2.10 11.60 15.68
CA LYS A 247 1.78 10.30 15.05
C LYS A 247 2.71 9.91 13.89
N PHE A 248 3.84 10.59 13.74
CA PHE A 248 4.89 10.25 12.78
C PHE A 248 5.68 9.03 13.30
N ARG A 249 6.16 8.19 12.39
CA ARG A 249 6.94 6.97 12.70
C ARG A 249 8.44 7.27 12.58
N LEU A 250 9.24 6.73 13.49
CA LEU A 250 10.70 6.79 13.42
C LEU A 250 11.18 6.12 12.13
N HIS A 251 11.94 6.84 11.32
CA HIS A 251 12.26 6.48 9.94
C HIS A 251 13.73 6.80 9.63
N SER A 252 14.37 5.94 8.84
CA SER A 252 15.73 6.15 8.34
C SER A 252 15.82 5.76 6.87
N HIS A 253 16.70 6.41 6.12
CA HIS A 253 16.82 6.20 4.67
C HIS A 253 18.26 6.49 4.23
N ASP A 254 18.64 6.07 3.01
CA ASP A 254 20.03 6.17 2.56
C ASP A 254 20.40 7.57 2.06
N VAL A 255 20.27 8.54 2.96
CA VAL A 255 20.60 9.95 2.78
C VAL A 255 21.33 10.42 4.05
N PRO A 256 22.59 10.87 3.96
CA PRO A 256 23.30 11.44 5.10
C PRO A 256 22.85 12.86 5.42
N TYR A 257 23.12 13.31 6.64
CA TYR A 257 23.05 14.73 6.97
C TYR A 257 24.14 15.53 6.22
N GLY A 258 23.80 16.73 5.77
CA GLY A 258 24.77 17.69 5.21
C GLY A 258 25.46 18.55 6.27
N SER A 259 25.24 18.26 7.55
CA SER A 259 25.68 19.00 8.73
C SER A 259 26.00 18.02 9.86
N GLY A 260 26.50 18.54 10.98
CA GLY A 260 26.72 17.74 12.19
C GLY A 260 27.76 16.64 11.95
N SER A 261 27.38 15.38 12.12
CA SER A 261 28.29 14.24 11.95
C SER A 261 28.49 13.77 10.51
N GLY A 262 27.60 14.16 9.59
CA GLY A 262 27.55 13.59 8.22
C GLY A 262 27.06 12.14 8.14
N GLN A 263 26.60 11.54 9.24
CA GLN A 263 26.05 10.17 9.26
C GLN A 263 24.66 10.08 8.60
N GLN A 264 24.12 8.86 8.46
CA GLN A 264 22.81 8.62 7.85
C GLN A 264 21.69 9.29 8.66
N SER A 265 20.75 9.95 7.97
CA SER A 265 19.72 10.75 8.62
C SER A 265 18.58 9.93 9.22
N VAL A 266 18.06 10.39 10.36
CA VAL A 266 16.90 9.83 11.06
C VAL A 266 15.83 10.90 11.20
N THR A 267 14.59 10.52 10.95
CA THR A 267 13.47 11.45 10.73
C THR A 267 12.16 10.89 11.24
N GLY A 268 11.14 11.73 11.38
CA GLY A 268 9.76 11.30 11.52
C GLY A 268 9.09 11.22 10.15
N PHE A 269 8.50 10.08 9.81
CA PHE A 269 7.74 9.87 8.58
C PHE A 269 6.23 9.85 8.84
N PRO A 270 5.39 10.56 8.05
CA PRO A 270 3.95 10.63 8.29
C PRO A 270 3.21 9.35 7.89
N ASN A 271 3.68 8.64 6.85
CA ASN A 271 2.91 7.57 6.24
C ASN A 271 2.97 6.29 7.09
N VAL A 272 1.86 5.54 7.10
CA VAL A 272 1.73 4.30 7.85
C VAL A 272 2.48 3.17 7.12
N ASP A 273 2.20 3.00 5.83
CA ASP A 273 2.69 1.88 5.02
C ASP A 273 4.07 2.16 4.41
N ASP A 274 5.07 2.25 5.28
CA ASP A 274 6.47 2.40 4.90
C ASP A 274 7.37 1.29 5.50
N SER A 275 8.31 0.82 4.68
CA SER A 275 9.28 -0.23 5.03
C SER A 275 10.55 0.32 5.67
N ASN A 276 10.87 1.60 5.46
CA ASN A 276 11.98 2.32 6.08
C ASN A 276 11.68 2.73 7.55
N SER A 277 10.47 2.43 8.05
CA SER A 277 10.02 2.75 9.41
C SER A 277 10.13 1.57 10.39
N TYR A 278 10.64 0.42 9.94
CA TYR A 278 10.82 -0.77 10.78
C TYR A 278 12.21 -0.83 11.44
N TRP A 279 12.21 -1.12 12.74
CA TRP A 279 13.38 -1.25 13.59
C TRP A 279 13.34 -2.60 14.32
N ILE A 280 14.44 -3.35 14.29
CA ILE A 280 14.57 -4.59 15.07
C ILE A 280 15.14 -4.24 16.45
N VAL A 281 14.46 -4.68 17.50
CA VAL A 281 14.95 -4.52 18.87
C VAL A 281 16.03 -5.56 19.17
N ARG A 282 17.21 -5.12 19.60
CA ARG A 282 18.37 -5.97 19.89
C ARG A 282 18.91 -5.72 21.30
N PRO A 283 19.49 -6.73 21.96
CA PRO A 283 20.23 -6.52 23.19
C PRO A 283 21.60 -5.87 22.90
N THR A 284 22.29 -5.42 23.95
CA THR A 284 23.72 -5.08 23.88
C THR A 284 24.55 -6.35 23.59
N PRO A 285 25.76 -6.22 23.01
CA PRO A 285 26.59 -7.38 22.65
C PRO A 285 26.92 -8.31 23.83
N ASP A 286 27.17 -7.73 25.00
CA ASP A 286 27.58 -8.46 26.22
C ASP A 286 26.41 -9.05 27.02
N SER A 287 25.17 -8.87 26.56
CA SER A 287 23.98 -9.38 27.24
C SER A 287 23.73 -10.85 26.93
N SER A 288 23.33 -11.62 27.94
CA SER A 288 22.87 -13.00 27.80
C SER A 288 21.46 -13.15 27.21
N ALA A 289 20.75 -12.04 26.96
CA ALA A 289 19.38 -12.03 26.47
C ALA A 289 19.26 -12.58 25.04
N LYS A 290 18.25 -13.41 24.81
CA LYS A 290 18.00 -14.11 23.54
C LYS A 290 16.78 -13.56 22.83
N LYS A 291 16.63 -13.92 21.54
CA LYS A 291 15.41 -13.62 20.78
C LYS A 291 14.20 -14.27 21.46
N GLY A 292 13.09 -13.53 21.60
CA GLY A 292 11.89 -13.97 22.32
C GLY A 292 11.90 -13.66 23.82
N ASP A 293 12.98 -13.15 24.40
CA ASP A 293 13.00 -12.72 25.81
C ASP A 293 12.33 -11.34 25.98
N THR A 294 11.56 -11.18 27.06
CA THR A 294 10.78 -9.96 27.38
C THR A 294 11.67 -8.81 27.85
N ILE A 295 11.40 -7.61 27.35
CA ILE A 295 12.18 -6.40 27.70
C ILE A 295 11.53 -5.71 28.90
N LYS A 296 12.34 -5.29 29.89
CA LYS A 296 11.88 -4.62 31.13
C LYS A 296 12.21 -3.13 31.12
N SER A 297 11.46 -2.31 31.86
CA SER A 297 11.82 -0.90 32.06
C SER A 297 13.22 -0.77 32.70
N GLY A 298 13.97 0.27 32.31
CA GLY A 298 15.37 0.51 32.66
C GLY A 298 16.39 -0.30 31.85
N THR A 299 15.96 -1.28 31.06
CA THR A 299 16.87 -2.15 30.29
C THR A 299 17.48 -1.40 29.12
N ILE A 300 18.79 -1.57 28.89
CA ILE A 300 19.49 -1.02 27.72
C ILE A 300 19.20 -1.89 26.50
N ILE A 301 18.78 -1.24 25.41
CA ILE A 301 18.49 -1.84 24.12
C ILE A 301 19.23 -1.09 23.01
N ARG A 302 19.36 -1.75 21.85
CA ARG A 302 19.75 -1.13 20.58
C ARG A 302 18.61 -1.30 19.58
N LEU A 303 18.41 -0.31 18.72
CA LEU A 303 17.43 -0.37 17.63
C LEU A 303 18.16 -0.40 16.29
N GLN A 304 17.98 -1.48 15.53
CA GLN A 304 18.60 -1.66 14.22
C GLN A 304 17.59 -1.33 13.12
N HIS A 305 17.87 -0.36 12.26
CA HIS A 305 17.04 -0.05 11.10
C HIS A 305 17.06 -1.23 10.13
N MET A 306 15.88 -1.77 9.79
CA MET A 306 15.80 -3.04 9.05
C MET A 306 16.47 -3.01 7.69
N LYS A 307 16.31 -1.91 6.94
CA LYS A 307 16.73 -1.83 5.54
C LYS A 307 18.21 -1.50 5.36
N THR A 308 18.75 -0.58 6.16
CA THR A 308 20.15 -0.14 6.05
C THR A 308 21.09 -0.85 7.02
N ARG A 309 20.56 -1.69 7.92
CA ARG A 309 21.29 -2.48 8.94
C ARG A 309 22.05 -1.65 9.98
N ARG A 310 21.92 -0.32 9.92
CA ARG A 310 22.53 0.66 10.83
C ARG A 310 21.77 0.74 12.15
N TRP A 311 22.45 1.20 13.18
CA TRP A 311 21.92 1.39 14.53
C TRP A 311 21.37 2.80 14.72
N LEU A 312 20.32 2.96 15.53
CA LEU A 312 19.88 4.26 16.02
C LEU A 312 20.94 4.80 16.99
N HIS A 313 21.55 5.93 16.63
CA HIS A 313 22.76 6.44 17.28
C HIS A 313 22.57 7.89 17.76
N SER A 314 23.27 8.31 18.81
CA SER A 314 23.35 9.73 19.20
C SER A 314 24.69 10.09 19.84
N HIS A 315 25.06 11.36 19.73
CA HIS A 315 26.40 11.87 20.07
C HIS A 315 26.38 13.39 20.27
N LEU A 316 27.52 13.98 20.60
CA LEU A 316 27.67 15.42 20.88
C LEU A 316 27.77 16.30 19.61
N HIS A 317 26.99 15.99 18.59
CA HIS A 317 26.78 16.86 17.41
C HIS A 317 25.44 17.62 17.50
N ALA A 318 25.37 18.78 16.85
CA ALA A 318 24.16 19.60 16.80
C ALA A 318 23.17 19.10 15.72
N SER A 319 21.91 18.95 16.07
CA SER A 319 20.86 18.46 15.18
C SER A 319 20.51 19.48 14.07
N PRO A 320 20.12 19.05 12.85
CA PRO A 320 20.16 19.91 11.67
C PRO A 320 19.19 21.11 11.64
N ILE A 321 18.09 21.07 12.40
CA ILE A 321 17.08 22.16 12.41
C ILE A 321 16.99 22.84 13.78
N SER A 322 17.07 22.07 14.88
CA SER A 322 16.89 22.61 16.23
C SER A 322 18.17 22.83 17.03
N GLY A 323 19.33 22.33 16.57
CA GLY A 323 20.59 22.45 17.32
C GLY A 323 20.59 21.69 18.65
N ASN A 324 19.70 20.72 18.82
CA ASN A 324 19.70 19.78 19.95
C ASN A 324 20.80 18.71 19.72
N LEU A 325 20.81 17.62 20.48
CA LEU A 325 21.71 16.50 20.18
C LEU A 325 21.23 15.80 18.89
N GLU A 326 22.15 15.57 17.96
CA GLU A 326 21.87 14.86 16.72
C GLU A 326 21.52 13.38 17.00
N VAL A 327 20.55 12.86 16.25
CA VAL A 327 20.22 11.43 16.21
C VAL A 327 20.37 10.96 14.77
N SER A 328 21.09 9.86 14.58
CA SER A 328 21.59 9.39 13.29
C SER A 328 21.47 7.88 13.16
N CYS A 329 21.83 7.36 11.98
CA CYS A 329 22.03 5.94 11.74
C CYS A 329 23.52 5.63 11.50
N PHE A 330 24.13 4.94 12.46
CA PHE A 330 25.56 4.63 12.50
C PHE A 330 25.85 3.13 12.33
N GLY A 331 27.10 2.79 11.99
CA GLY A 331 27.59 1.42 11.97
C GLY A 331 26.87 0.48 11.02
N ASP A 332 26.95 -0.82 11.32
CA ASP A 332 26.34 -1.94 10.60
C ASP A 332 26.26 -3.19 11.51
N ASP A 333 25.99 -4.38 10.97
CA ASP A 333 25.92 -5.62 11.77
C ASP A 333 27.22 -5.99 12.53
N GLY A 334 28.40 -5.54 12.07
CA GLY A 334 29.69 -5.78 12.69
C GLY A 334 30.29 -4.58 13.43
N ASN A 335 29.81 -3.37 13.15
CA ASN A 335 30.26 -2.13 13.77
C ASN A 335 29.14 -1.48 14.59
N SER A 336 29.30 -1.46 15.92
CA SER A 336 28.36 -0.88 16.89
C SER A 336 29.11 -0.50 18.17
N ASP A 337 28.75 0.62 18.79
CA ASP A 337 29.39 1.16 19.99
C ASP A 337 28.36 1.59 21.06
N THR A 338 28.81 2.28 22.11
CA THR A 338 27.94 2.76 23.20
C THR A 338 27.01 3.90 22.80
N GLY A 339 27.30 4.62 21.71
CA GLY A 339 26.41 5.63 21.12
C GLY A 339 25.17 5.04 20.46
N ASP A 340 25.10 3.70 20.34
CA ASP A 340 23.90 2.97 19.92
C ASP A 340 22.99 2.58 21.09
N TYR A 341 23.37 2.89 22.34
CA TYR A 341 22.73 2.35 23.54
C TYR A 341 21.61 3.27 24.07
N TRP A 342 20.39 2.73 24.14
CA TRP A 342 19.21 3.43 24.64
C TRP A 342 18.61 2.68 25.82
N SER A 343 18.51 3.32 26.98
CA SER A 343 17.72 2.79 28.10
C SER A 343 16.23 3.00 27.81
N LEU A 344 15.45 1.93 27.90
CA LEU A 344 14.00 1.97 27.74
C LEU A 344 13.35 2.40 29.06
N GLU A 345 12.70 3.56 29.07
CA GLU A 345 11.86 3.99 30.20
C GLU A 345 10.38 3.81 29.86
N ILE A 346 9.66 3.04 30.68
CA ILE A 346 8.21 2.87 30.55
C ILE A 346 7.50 3.96 31.37
N GLU A 347 6.57 4.70 30.77
CA GLU A 347 5.78 5.70 31.48
C GLU A 347 4.60 5.03 32.21
N GLY A 348 4.59 5.13 33.54
CA GLY A 348 3.57 4.52 34.42
C GLY A 348 4.06 3.24 35.09
N ASN A 349 3.12 2.38 35.50
CA ASN A 349 3.42 1.22 36.37
C ASN A 349 3.82 -0.07 35.61
N GLY A 350 4.11 0.03 34.31
CA GLY A 350 4.44 -1.12 33.46
C GLY A 350 5.84 -1.68 33.74
N LYS A 351 5.93 -2.98 34.02
CA LYS A 351 7.22 -3.67 34.29
C LYS A 351 7.91 -4.17 33.03
N THR A 352 7.14 -4.67 32.06
CA THR A 352 7.60 -5.17 30.75
C THR A 352 7.05 -4.31 29.63
N TRP A 353 7.83 -4.20 28.54
CA TRP A 353 7.47 -3.42 27.36
C TRP A 353 6.36 -4.11 26.57
N ARG A 354 5.31 -3.35 26.24
CA ARG A 354 4.16 -3.81 25.47
C ARG A 354 3.87 -2.88 24.30
N GLN A 355 3.18 -3.42 23.29
CA GLN A 355 2.59 -2.64 22.21
C GLN A 355 1.67 -1.54 22.76
N ASP A 356 1.62 -0.39 22.09
CA ASP A 356 0.78 0.78 22.42
C ASP A 356 1.01 1.37 23.83
N GLN A 357 2.08 0.93 24.50
CA GLN A 357 2.54 1.48 25.76
C GLN A 357 3.37 2.74 25.52
N ARG A 358 3.11 3.77 26.34
CA ARG A 358 3.87 5.02 26.35
C ARG A 358 5.28 4.75 26.93
N VAL A 359 6.30 5.01 26.13
CA VAL A 359 7.71 4.81 26.51
C VAL A 359 8.57 5.99 26.09
N ARG A 360 9.77 6.08 26.68
CA ARG A 360 10.85 6.96 26.26
C ARG A 360 12.10 6.12 26.00
N LEU A 361 12.94 6.61 25.10
CA LEU A 361 14.27 6.05 24.88
C LEU A 361 15.28 7.10 25.34
N HIS A 362 16.04 6.77 26.37
CA HIS A 362 17.05 7.64 26.98
C HIS A 362 18.43 7.20 26.51
N HIS A 363 19.11 8.05 25.73
CA HIS A 363 20.45 7.76 25.24
C HIS A 363 21.45 7.71 26.39
N VAL A 364 22.19 6.60 26.50
CA VAL A 364 23.03 6.32 27.67
C VAL A 364 24.18 7.33 27.80
N ASP A 365 24.91 7.60 26.71
CA ASP A 365 26.15 8.39 26.78
C ASP A 365 25.92 9.91 26.85
N THR A 366 24.82 10.43 26.28
CA THR A 366 24.56 11.89 26.21
C THR A 366 23.49 12.39 27.19
N GLY A 367 22.76 11.48 27.84
CA GLY A 367 21.61 11.78 28.70
C GLY A 367 20.43 12.39 27.94
N GLY A 368 20.31 12.11 26.64
CA GLY A 368 19.30 12.71 25.77
C GLY A 368 18.13 11.76 25.50
N TYR A 369 16.90 12.21 25.75
CA TYR A 369 15.70 11.48 25.35
C TYR A 369 15.41 11.65 23.86
N LEU A 370 15.17 10.54 23.15
CA LEU A 370 14.74 10.53 21.74
C LEU A 370 13.48 11.38 21.57
N HIS A 371 13.54 12.38 20.69
CA HIS A 371 12.60 13.47 20.63
C HIS A 371 12.23 13.81 19.19
N SER A 372 10.96 14.12 18.93
CA SER A 372 10.52 14.65 17.64
C SER A 372 9.44 15.71 17.82
N HIS A 373 9.30 16.59 16.84
CA HIS A 373 8.48 17.79 16.95
C HIS A 373 8.14 18.34 15.57
N ASP A 374 7.24 19.32 15.49
CA ASP A 374 6.74 19.81 14.19
C ASP A 374 7.68 20.79 13.46
N LYS A 375 9.00 20.53 13.52
CA LYS A 375 9.98 21.11 12.60
C LYS A 375 10.24 20.10 11.51
N LYS A 376 10.04 20.51 10.25
CA LYS A 376 10.11 19.63 9.08
C LYS A 376 11.21 20.06 8.11
N TYR A 377 11.80 19.10 7.41
CA TYR A 377 12.71 19.38 6.30
C TYR A 377 11.94 19.94 5.10
N ALA A 378 12.55 20.88 4.38
CA ALA A 378 11.89 21.64 3.30
C ALA A 378 12.34 21.28 1.87
N ARG A 379 13.46 20.54 1.71
CA ARG A 379 14.02 20.17 0.40
C ARG A 379 14.17 18.65 0.30
N ILE A 380 15.35 18.14 0.64
CA ILE A 380 15.59 16.70 0.81
C ILE A 380 14.79 16.24 2.04
N ALA A 381 14.21 15.03 1.99
CA ALA A 381 13.27 14.53 3.01
C ALA A 381 12.07 15.48 3.28
N GLY A 382 11.62 16.21 2.25
CA GLY A 382 10.55 17.21 2.36
C GLY A 382 9.30 16.72 3.09
N GLY A 383 8.87 17.46 4.13
CA GLY A 383 7.70 17.13 4.95
C GLY A 383 7.95 16.14 6.09
N GLN A 384 9.11 15.47 6.14
CA GLN A 384 9.52 14.63 7.27
C GLN A 384 9.95 15.51 8.45
N GLN A 385 9.69 15.05 9.68
CA GLN A 385 10.05 15.76 10.91
C GLN A 385 11.50 15.52 11.34
N GLU A 386 12.11 16.50 11.99
CA GLU A 386 13.40 16.32 12.68
C GLU A 386 13.24 15.31 13.83
N VAL A 387 14.19 14.40 13.94
CA VAL A 387 14.42 13.58 15.13
C VAL A 387 15.75 14.02 15.74
N CYS A 388 15.74 14.27 17.04
CA CYS A 388 16.89 14.71 17.82
C CYS A 388 16.83 14.09 19.22
N ALA A 389 17.81 14.37 20.08
CA ALA A 389 17.75 14.00 21.48
C ALA A 389 17.80 15.25 22.38
N VAL A 390 16.97 15.25 23.43
CA VAL A 390 16.77 16.40 24.34
C VAL A 390 16.84 15.91 25.77
N ARG A 391 17.61 16.59 26.63
CA ARG A 391 17.87 16.14 28.01
C ARG A 391 16.65 16.21 28.93
N ASP A 392 15.71 17.13 28.68
CA ASP A 392 14.51 17.25 29.50
C ASP A 392 13.42 16.24 29.09
N LYS A 393 12.71 15.67 30.07
CA LYS A 393 11.44 14.98 29.82
C LYS A 393 10.37 16.00 29.40
N ARG A 394 9.71 15.74 28.26
CA ARG A 394 8.68 16.59 27.64
C ARG A 394 7.50 15.70 27.17
N ALA A 395 6.49 16.30 26.53
CA ALA A 395 5.48 15.53 25.79
C ALA A 395 6.01 15.00 24.44
N ASP A 396 7.13 15.56 23.99
CA ASP A 396 7.66 15.48 22.61
C ASP A 396 8.73 14.37 22.44
N ASN A 397 8.97 13.65 23.53
CA ASN A 397 9.84 12.49 23.65
C ASN A 397 9.10 11.34 24.34
N VAL A 398 7.80 11.22 24.06
CA VAL A 398 6.98 10.04 24.34
C VAL A 398 6.71 9.32 23.02
N TRP A 399 6.94 8.02 23.01
CA TRP A 399 6.80 7.14 21.87
C TRP A 399 5.94 5.93 22.23
N LEU A 400 5.36 5.31 21.21
CA LEU A 400 4.59 4.07 21.31
C LEU A 400 5.15 3.09 20.28
N ALA A 401 5.34 1.84 20.67
CA ALA A 401 5.64 0.78 19.71
C ALA A 401 4.33 0.29 19.08
N ALA A 402 4.23 0.40 17.76
CA ALA A 402 3.04 0.10 16.99
C ALA A 402 3.39 -0.71 15.73
N GLU A 403 2.39 -1.33 15.10
CA GLU A 403 2.48 -1.95 13.76
C GLU A 403 3.66 -2.94 13.62
N GLY A 404 3.99 -3.65 14.70
CA GLY A 404 5.14 -4.55 14.76
C GLY A 404 4.83 -6.02 14.46
N VAL A 405 5.88 -6.76 14.11
CA VAL A 405 5.90 -8.22 14.11
C VAL A 405 6.63 -8.67 15.38
N TYR A 406 5.85 -9.13 16.35
CA TYR A 406 6.33 -9.52 17.67
C TYR A 406 6.68 -11.01 17.71
N LEU A 407 7.86 -11.36 18.24
CA LEU A 407 8.24 -12.76 18.43
C LEU A 407 7.57 -13.32 19.71
N PRO A 408 7.09 -14.58 19.69
CA PRO A 408 6.49 -15.21 20.87
C PRO A 408 7.47 -15.24 22.04
N THR A 409 6.93 -15.10 23.25
CA THR A 409 7.73 -15.11 24.48
C THR A 409 8.33 -16.49 24.74
N SER A 410 9.62 -16.56 25.04
CA SER A 410 10.38 -17.79 25.28
C SER A 410 9.85 -18.69 26.41
N GLY A 411 8.97 -18.16 27.28
CA GLY A 411 8.30 -18.89 28.36
C GLY A 411 6.89 -19.43 28.08
N SER A 412 6.34 -19.24 26.87
CA SER A 412 5.03 -19.82 26.49
C SER A 412 5.24 -21.13 25.76
N LYS A 413 5.01 -22.25 26.45
CA LYS A 413 5.05 -23.62 25.92
C LYS A 413 3.77 -24.36 26.29
#